data_AF-A0A4S2T4Y9-F1
#
_entry.id   AF-A0A4S2T4Y9-F1
#
_cell.length_a   1.000
_cell.length_b   1.000
_cell.length_c   1.000
_cell.angle_alpha   90.00
_cell.angle_beta   90.00
_cell.angle_gamma   90.00
#
_symmetry.space_group_name_H-M   'P 1'
#
loop_
_entity.id
_entity.type
_entity.pdbx_description
1 polymer ?
#
loop_
_entity_poly.entity_id
_entity_poly.type
_entity_poly.pdbx_seq_one_letter_code
_entity_poly.pdbx_strand_id
1 'polypeptide(L)'
;MTTLITFELPGSSGGSRTVTLPEDVALALYDGLTNSGKVIDPKAEGFDELIVSTSLLSRLIAHLTLSRERHVAAADATSPHANRRAIGIAAAMQPSQLGVVLERNGRPRNRKA
;
A
#
# COMPACT_ATOMS: atom_id res chain seq x y z
N MET A 1 -6.02 19.23 14.48
CA MET A 1 -5.19 19.98 13.51
C MET A 1 -5.06 19.15 12.24
N THR A 2 -4.99 19.78 11.07
CA THR A 2 -4.82 19.08 9.78
C THR A 2 -3.47 19.42 9.14
N THR A 3 -2.93 18.47 8.39
CA THR A 3 -1.65 18.55 7.68
C THR A 3 -1.91 18.52 6.18
N LEU A 4 -1.23 19.41 5.47
CA LEU A 4 -1.26 19.48 4.02
C LEU A 4 -0.11 18.65 3.45
N ILE A 5 -0.41 17.65 2.62
CA ILE A 5 0.60 16.87 1.90
C ILE A 5 0.50 17.20 0.42
N THR A 6 1.62 17.61 -0.18
CA THR A 6 1.75 17.86 -1.61
C THR A 6 2.58 16.76 -2.26
N PHE A 7 2.02 16.12 -3.26
CA PHE A 7 2.66 15.09 -4.08
C PHE A 7 3.08 15.70 -5.41
N GLU A 8 4.38 15.67 -5.67
CA GLU A 8 4.94 15.94 -6.99
C GLU A 8 4.86 14.67 -7.83
N LEU A 9 3.95 14.63 -8.80
CA LEU A 9 3.69 13.45 -9.62
C LEU A 9 4.26 13.63 -11.03
N PRO A 10 5.36 12.94 -11.39
CA PRO A 10 5.84 12.96 -12.77
C PRO A 10 4.86 12.23 -13.69
N GLY A 11 4.46 12.87 -14.81
CA GLY A 11 3.89 12.15 -15.96
C GLY A 11 2.37 12.23 -16.20
N SER A 12 1.62 13.10 -15.53
CA SER A 12 0.31 13.53 -16.06
C SER A 12 0.16 15.02 -15.84
N SER A 13 0.45 15.79 -16.90
CA SER A 13 0.40 17.27 -16.91
C SER A 13 1.08 17.94 -15.70
N GLY A 14 2.31 17.54 -15.38
CA GLY A 14 3.27 18.29 -14.53
C GLY A 14 2.68 19.13 -13.39
N GLY A 15 1.80 18.54 -12.58
CA GLY A 15 1.05 19.27 -11.55
C GLY A 15 1.23 18.66 -10.17
N SER A 16 1.47 19.52 -9.19
CA SER A 16 1.42 19.18 -7.77
C SER A 16 -0.01 18.82 -7.38
N ARG A 17 -0.21 17.67 -6.73
CA ARG A 17 -1.51 17.33 -6.13
C ARG A 17 -1.43 17.47 -4.63
N THR A 18 -2.42 18.14 -4.05
CA THR A 18 -2.44 18.39 -2.62
C THR A 18 -3.63 17.69 -1.97
N VAL A 19 -3.40 17.10 -0.81
CA VAL A 19 -4.44 16.51 0.05
C VAL A 19 -4.28 17.03 1.47
N THR A 20 -5.41 17.29 2.12
CA THR A 20 -5.47 17.64 3.54
C THR A 20 -5.83 16.40 4.34
N LEU A 21 -5.03 16.06 5.34
CA LEU A 21 -5.23 14.91 6.23
C LEU A 21 -5.26 15.35 7.69
N PRO A 22 -5.88 14.57 8.58
CA PRO A 22 -5.58 14.65 10.02
C PRO A 22 -4.07 14.49 10.26
N GLU A 23 -3.52 15.21 11.23
CA GLU A 23 -2.07 15.26 11.46
C GLU A 23 -1.48 13.89 11.83
N ASP A 24 -2.14 13.16 12.71
CA ASP A 24 -1.77 11.79 13.10
C ASP A 24 -1.77 10.83 11.91
N VAL A 25 -2.76 10.92 11.03
CA VAL A 25 -2.82 10.15 9.78
C VAL A 25 -1.67 10.50 8.83
N ALA A 26 -1.34 11.79 8.69
CA ALA A 26 -0.23 12.25 7.86
C ALA A 26 1.12 11.72 8.37
N LEU A 27 1.32 11.76 9.68
CA LEU A 27 2.54 11.25 10.31
C LEU A 27 2.62 9.71 10.23
N ALA A 28 1.50 9.00 10.45
CA ALA A 28 1.45 7.55 10.29
C ALA A 28 1.80 7.11 8.86
N LEU A 29 1.35 7.87 7.85
CA LEU A 29 1.75 7.63 6.46
C LEU A 29 3.26 7.85 6.26
N TYR A 30 3.82 8.95 6.77
CA TYR A 30 5.25 9.22 6.69
C TYR A 30 6.09 8.13 7.37
N ASP A 31 5.71 7.72 8.58
CA ASP A 31 6.40 6.69 9.36
C ASP A 31 6.31 5.31 8.68
N GLY A 32 5.17 4.98 8.09
CA GLY A 32 4.99 3.77 7.30
C GLY A 32 5.86 3.74 6.03
N LEU A 33 5.98 4.87 5.33
CA LEU A 33 6.81 4.97 4.11
C LEU A 33 8.32 4.98 4.42
N THR A 34 8.72 5.52 5.57
CA THR A 34 10.13 5.56 6.01
C THR A 34 10.54 4.35 6.86
N ASN A 35 9.60 3.44 7.14
CA ASN A 35 9.80 2.26 7.98
C ASN A 35 10.37 2.61 9.36
N SER A 36 9.90 3.70 9.97
CA SER A 36 10.40 4.19 11.26
C SER A 36 9.94 3.33 12.45
N GLY A 37 8.92 2.48 12.24
CA GLY A 37 8.37 1.57 13.24
C GLY A 37 7.56 2.24 14.36
N LYS A 38 7.38 3.56 14.30
CA LYS A 38 6.60 4.31 15.28
C LYS A 38 5.11 4.21 14.95
N VAL A 39 4.31 3.86 15.95
CA VAL A 39 2.86 3.96 15.89
C VAL A 39 2.46 5.22 16.63
N ILE A 40 1.73 6.09 15.96
CA ILE A 40 1.26 7.36 16.52
C ILE A 40 -0.17 7.13 17.02
N ASP A 41 -0.39 7.50 18.29
CA ASP A 41 -1.73 7.47 18.87
C ASP A 41 -2.64 8.50 18.19
N PRO A 42 -3.95 8.21 18.05
CA PRO A 42 -4.90 9.17 17.52
C PRO A 42 -4.84 10.48 18.30
N LYS A 43 -4.81 11.61 17.57
CA LYS A 43 -4.84 12.95 18.19
C LYS A 43 -6.26 13.48 18.37
N ALA A 44 -7.22 12.95 17.62
CA ALA A 44 -8.63 13.31 17.77
C ALA A 44 -9.21 12.67 19.03
N GLU A 45 -9.97 13.44 19.80
CA GLU A 45 -10.67 12.95 21.00
C GLU A 45 -12.16 12.65 20.71
N GLY A 46 -12.71 13.26 19.65
CA GLY A 46 -14.11 13.15 19.27
C GLY A 46 -14.40 11.91 18.40
N PHE A 47 -15.52 11.24 18.68
CA PHE A 47 -15.96 10.05 17.94
C PHE A 47 -16.02 10.27 16.42
N ASP A 48 -16.65 11.37 15.97
CA ASP A 48 -16.81 11.63 14.53
C ASP A 48 -15.47 11.81 13.81
N GLU A 49 -14.54 12.54 14.43
CA GLU A 49 -13.19 12.74 13.90
C GLU A 49 -12.39 11.42 13.84
N LEU A 50 -12.53 10.58 14.87
CA LEU A 50 -11.92 9.25 14.93
C LEU A 50 -12.48 8.31 13.85
N ILE A 51 -13.80 8.33 13.61
CA ILE A 51 -14.43 7.52 12.57
C ILE A 51 -14.01 7.98 11.17
N VAL A 52 -13.89 9.30 10.94
CA VAL A 52 -13.40 9.85 9.68
C VAL A 52 -11.96 9.38 9.42
N SER A 53 -11.09 9.48 10.42
CA SER A 53 -9.69 9.06 10.32
C SER A 53 -9.56 7.55 10.07
N THR A 54 -10.35 6.74 10.80
CA THR A 54 -10.43 5.29 10.61
C THR A 54 -10.89 4.91 9.20
N SER A 55 -11.91 5.61 8.68
CA SER A 55 -12.43 5.36 7.33
C SER A 55 -11.42 5.73 6.25
N LEU A 56 -10.66 6.82 6.46
CA LEU A 56 -9.58 7.22 5.56
C LEU A 56 -8.47 6.17 5.53
N LEU A 57 -7.97 5.76 6.70
CA LEU A 57 -6.95 4.73 6.82
C LEU A 57 -7.40 3.41 6.18
N SER A 58 -8.65 3.00 6.40
CA SER A 58 -9.21 1.77 5.82
C SER A 58 -9.20 1.80 4.28
N ARG A 59 -9.60 2.93 3.67
CA ARG A 59 -9.55 3.11 2.21
C ARG A 59 -8.12 3.08 1.69
N LEU A 60 -7.19 3.74 2.39
CA LEU A 60 -5.78 3.74 2.01
C LEU A 60 -5.19 2.32 2.08
N ILE A 61 -5.42 1.58 3.15
CA ILE A 61 -4.97 0.19 3.32
C ILE A 61 -5.52 -0.70 2.21
N ALA A 62 -6.80 -0.57 1.87
CA ALA A 62 -7.41 -1.32 0.76
C ALA A 62 -6.72 -1.01 -0.57
N HIS A 63 -6.49 0.27 -0.88
CA HIS A 63 -5.79 0.68 -2.10
C HIS A 63 -4.34 0.18 -2.14
N LEU A 64 -3.59 0.29 -1.03
CA LEU A 64 -2.21 -0.18 -0.96
C LEU A 64 -2.13 -1.71 -1.06
N THR A 65 -3.09 -2.43 -0.50
CA THR A 65 -3.17 -3.90 -0.63
C THR A 65 -3.33 -4.30 -2.09
N LEU A 66 -4.27 -3.69 -2.81
CA LEU A 66 -4.48 -3.95 -4.25
C LEU A 66 -3.26 -3.53 -5.08
N SER A 67 -2.64 -2.40 -4.77
CA SER A 67 -1.42 -1.94 -5.44
C SER A 67 -0.27 -2.94 -5.25
N ARG A 68 -0.06 -3.42 -4.02
CA ARG A 68 0.95 -4.46 -3.71
C ARG A 68 0.69 -5.74 -4.50
N GLU A 69 -0.56 -6.21 -4.56
CA GLU A 69 -0.92 -7.39 -5.36
C GLU A 69 -0.55 -7.23 -6.84
N ARG A 70 -0.80 -6.04 -7.42
CA ARG A 70 -0.41 -5.74 -8.80
C ARG A 70 1.10 -5.71 -9.00
N HIS A 71 1.86 -5.13 -8.06
CA HIS A 71 3.33 -5.15 -8.11
C HIS A 71 3.88 -6.58 -8.01
N VAL A 72 3.31 -7.42 -7.16
CA VAL A 72 3.66 -8.85 -7.05
C VAL A 72 3.43 -9.57 -8.38
N ALA A 73 2.27 -9.38 -9.02
CA ALA A 73 1.96 -9.99 -10.30
C ALA A 73 2.88 -9.48 -11.43
N ALA A 74 3.18 -8.18 -11.44
CA ALA A 74 4.12 -7.59 -12.39
C ALA A 74 5.54 -8.13 -12.20
N ALA A 75 6.01 -8.27 -10.95
CA ALA A 75 7.31 -8.85 -10.64
C ALA A 75 7.41 -10.32 -11.10
N ASP A 76 6.36 -11.12 -10.88
CA ASP A 76 6.30 -12.51 -11.36
C ASP A 76 6.31 -12.59 -12.90
N ALA A 77 5.72 -11.61 -13.57
CA ALA A 77 5.67 -11.56 -15.03
C ALA A 77 7.01 -11.22 -15.69
N THR A 78 7.99 -10.71 -14.95
CA THR A 78 9.30 -10.31 -15.51
C THR A 78 10.09 -11.49 -16.09
N SER A 79 9.86 -12.72 -15.63
CA SER A 79 10.56 -13.92 -16.10
C SER A 79 9.74 -15.19 -15.87
N PRO A 80 9.81 -16.20 -16.77
CA PRO A 80 9.26 -17.54 -16.52
C PRO A 80 9.81 -18.21 -15.25
N HIS A 81 11.01 -17.80 -14.79
CA HIS A 81 11.68 -18.31 -13.60
C HIS A 81 11.78 -17.27 -12.48
N ALA A 82 10.83 -16.33 -12.41
CA ALA A 82 10.82 -15.30 -11.37
C ALA A 82 10.96 -15.90 -9.97
N ASN A 83 11.80 -15.28 -9.14
CA ASN A 83 12.07 -15.76 -7.79
C ASN A 83 10.88 -15.44 -6.85
N ARG A 84 9.87 -16.31 -6.89
CA ARG A 84 8.64 -16.19 -6.09
C ARG A 84 8.89 -16.15 -4.58
N ARG A 85 9.99 -16.76 -4.10
CA ARG A 85 10.39 -16.66 -2.69
C ARG A 85 10.80 -15.24 -2.33
N ALA A 86 11.65 -14.61 -3.15
CA ALA A 86 12.05 -13.22 -2.95
C ALA A 86 10.86 -12.27 -3.05
N ILE A 87 9.95 -12.50 -4.02
CA ILE A 87 8.71 -11.72 -4.16
C ILE A 87 7.84 -11.85 -2.90
N GLY A 88 7.65 -13.07 -2.39
CA GLY A 88 6.87 -13.32 -1.17
C GLY A 88 7.45 -12.63 0.06
N ILE A 89 8.79 -12.67 0.23
CA ILE A 89 9.49 -11.96 1.32
C ILE A 89 9.27 -10.45 1.20
N ALA A 90 9.50 -9.87 0.02
CA ALA A 90 9.34 -8.43 -0.21
C ALA A 90 7.88 -7.97 -0.01
N ALA A 91 6.90 -8.80 -0.36
CA ALA A 91 5.49 -8.50 -0.19
C ALA A 91 4.96 -8.80 1.22
N ALA A 92 5.79 -9.36 2.11
CA ALA A 92 5.39 -9.91 3.41
C ALA A 92 4.21 -10.90 3.30
N MET A 93 4.26 -11.81 2.32
CA MET A 93 3.22 -12.80 2.05
C MET A 93 3.70 -14.22 2.33
N GLN A 94 2.83 -15.02 2.93
CA GLN A 94 3.03 -16.47 3.02
C GLN A 94 2.89 -17.11 1.62
N PRO A 95 3.52 -18.27 1.36
CA PRO A 95 3.45 -18.93 0.05
C PRO A 95 2.03 -19.23 -0.45
N SER A 96 1.09 -19.53 0.46
CA SER A 96 -0.33 -19.75 0.13
C SER A 96 -1.01 -18.47 -0.35
N GLN A 97 -0.81 -17.37 0.36
CA GLN A 97 -1.33 -16.04 0.00
C GLN A 97 -0.78 -15.58 -1.34
N LEU A 98 0.53 -15.76 -1.57
CA LEU A 98 1.18 -15.44 -2.83
C LEU A 98 0.55 -16.23 -4.00
N GLY A 99 0.29 -17.53 -3.80
CA GLY A 99 -0.39 -18.35 -4.80
C GLY A 99 -1.76 -17.79 -5.20
N VAL A 100 -2.60 -17.43 -4.21
CA VAL A 100 -3.92 -16.84 -4.43
C VAL A 100 -3.83 -15.51 -5.18
N VAL A 101 -2.89 -14.64 -4.82
CA VAL A 101 -2.68 -13.34 -5.49
C VAL A 101 -2.28 -13.55 -6.95
N LEU A 102 -1.35 -14.45 -7.22
CA LEU A 102 -0.90 -14.72 -8.58
C LEU A 102 -2.02 -15.35 -9.42
N GLU A 103 -2.79 -16.30 -8.87
CA GLU A 103 -3.95 -16.89 -9.55
C GLU A 103 -5.02 -15.84 -9.91
N ARG A 104 -5.39 -14.97 -8.97
CA ARG A 104 -6.34 -13.87 -9.20
C ARG A 104 -5.87 -12.90 -10.28
N ASN A 105 -4.56 -12.79 -10.50
CA ASN A 105 -3.94 -11.95 -11.53
C ASN A 105 -3.50 -12.77 -12.78
N GLY A 106 -4.01 -13.99 -12.96
CA GLY A 106 -3.80 -14.79 -14.18
C GLY A 106 -2.44 -15.49 -14.29
N ARG A 107 -1.73 -15.69 -13.17
CA ARG A 107 -0.39 -16.30 -13.10
C ARG A 107 -0.39 -17.54 -12.19
N PRO A 108 -1.03 -18.65 -12.60
CA PRO A 108 -1.21 -19.81 -11.74
C PRO A 108 0.11 -20.44 -11.29
N ARG A 109 0.04 -21.14 -10.15
CA ARG A 109 1.20 -21.74 -9.49
C ARG A 109 1.96 -22.74 -10.39
N ASN A 110 1.22 -23.48 -11.22
CA ASN A 110 1.73 -24.49 -12.15
C ASN A 110 1.69 -23.98 -13.60
N ARG A 111 2.50 -22.95 -13.90
CA ARG A 111 2.71 -22.56 -15.29
C ARG A 111 3.48 -23.71 -15.96
N LYS A 112 2.82 -24.47 -16.84
CA LYS A 112 3.54 -25.39 -17.73
C LYS A 112 4.51 -24.55 -18.56
N ALA A 113 5.77 -24.97 -18.57
CA ALA A 113 6.82 -24.37 -19.40
C ALA A 113 6.45 -24.51 -20.88
#